data_AF-A0A7W7F8P5-F1
#
_entry.id   AF-A0A7W7F8P5-F1
#
_cell.length_a   1.000
_cell.length_b   1.000
_cell.length_c   1.000
_cell.angle_alpha   90.00
_cell.angle_beta   90.00
_cell.angle_gamma   90.00
#
_symmetry.space_group_name_H-M   'P 1'
#
loop_
_entity.id
_entity.type
_entity.pdbx_description
1 polymer ?
#
loop_
_entity_poly.entity_id
_entity_poly.type
_entity_poly.pdbx_seq_one_letter_code
_entity_poly.pdbx_strand_id
1 'polypeptide(L)'
;MKLRTYPASELLPADDRDLAAAGWRRLHAPGVKGFDAALPPLLVRPAGAGMAEARIELGVHSMNSAGWLHGGYLASMAEITLFLPLFLHGRVSSAGAMTVDFSVQFLTGGGNDVPLIASIELLKETGRMAFARGVMTQDGNRILAYSGTLRKLSVAA
;
A
#
# COMPACT_ATOMS: atom_id res chain seq x y z
N MET A 1 6.97 21.36 -11.62
CA MET A 1 5.77 20.78 -10.96
C MET A 1 5.82 21.16 -9.49
N LYS A 2 4.83 21.90 -8.96
CA LYS A 2 4.82 22.29 -7.53
C LYS A 2 4.52 21.05 -6.68
N LEU A 3 5.40 20.73 -5.74
CA LEU A 3 5.21 19.61 -4.82
C LEU A 3 4.13 19.98 -3.80
N ARG A 4 3.02 19.25 -3.80
CA ARG A 4 1.87 19.45 -2.88
C ARG A 4 1.70 18.19 -2.03
N THR A 5 1.26 18.36 -0.79
CA THR A 5 0.73 17.25 0.03
C THR A 5 -0.66 16.90 -0.50
N TYR A 6 -0.88 15.65 -0.90
CA TYR A 6 -2.17 15.19 -1.40
C TYR A 6 -2.96 14.56 -0.25
N PRO A 7 -4.06 15.18 0.23
CA PRO A 7 -4.92 14.53 1.18
C PRO A 7 -5.61 13.33 0.51
N ALA A 8 -5.85 12.25 1.26
CA ALA A 8 -6.54 11.06 0.76
C ALA A 8 -7.89 11.37 0.10
N SER A 9 -8.54 12.48 0.49
CA SER A 9 -9.80 12.96 -0.08
C SER A 9 -9.69 13.43 -1.54
N GLU A 10 -8.49 13.70 -2.04
CA GLU A 10 -8.26 14.08 -3.45
C GLU A 10 -8.11 12.85 -4.38
N LEU A 11 -8.00 11.64 -3.82
CA LEU A 11 -8.01 10.41 -4.61
C LEU A 11 -9.42 10.12 -5.12
N LEU A 12 -9.49 9.50 -6.30
CA LEU A 12 -10.77 9.07 -6.87
C LEU A 12 -11.45 8.04 -5.96
N PRO A 13 -12.79 8.09 -5.81
CA PRO A 13 -13.52 7.04 -5.09
C PRO A 13 -13.31 5.67 -5.73
N ALA A 14 -13.48 4.60 -4.94
CA ALA A 14 -13.63 3.27 -5.49
C ALA A 14 -14.81 3.22 -6.47
N ASP A 15 -14.72 2.38 -7.49
CA ASP A 15 -15.78 2.26 -8.50
C ASP A 15 -17.03 1.56 -7.91
N ASP A 16 -16.81 0.64 -6.96
CA ASP A 16 -17.88 0.05 -6.14
C ASP A 16 -18.44 1.06 -5.14
N ARG A 17 -19.78 1.17 -5.11
CA ARG A 17 -20.48 2.19 -4.31
C ARG A 17 -20.35 1.97 -2.82
N ASP A 18 -20.39 0.73 -2.36
CA ASP A 18 -20.33 0.41 -0.93
C ASP A 18 -18.90 0.62 -0.41
N LEU A 19 -17.91 0.23 -1.20
CA LEU A 19 -16.51 0.53 -0.89
C LEU A 19 -16.24 2.05 -0.89
N ALA A 20 -16.78 2.78 -1.87
CA ALA A 20 -16.64 4.25 -1.91
C ALA A 20 -17.27 4.92 -0.68
N ALA A 21 -18.46 4.48 -0.28
CA ALA A 21 -19.16 4.93 0.92
C ALA A 21 -18.38 4.59 2.21
N ALA A 22 -17.70 3.44 2.24
CA ALA A 22 -16.80 3.02 3.33
C ALA A 22 -15.42 3.71 3.30
N GLY A 23 -15.25 4.75 2.46
CA GLY A 23 -14.06 5.59 2.44
C GLY A 23 -12.91 5.07 1.58
N TRP A 24 -13.08 3.97 0.85
CA TRP A 24 -12.05 3.46 -0.05
C TRP A 24 -11.85 4.37 -1.26
N ARG A 25 -10.59 4.57 -1.62
CA ARG A 25 -10.15 5.43 -2.73
C ARG A 25 -9.12 4.71 -3.59
N ARG A 26 -9.06 5.05 -4.87
CA ARG A 26 -8.09 4.49 -5.83
C ARG A 26 -6.75 5.19 -5.69
N LEU A 27 -5.69 4.44 -5.37
CA LEU A 27 -4.35 5.00 -5.24
C LEU A 27 -3.78 5.46 -6.60
N HIS A 28 -3.95 4.63 -7.63
CA HIS A 28 -3.39 4.88 -8.95
C HIS A 28 -4.34 5.73 -9.82
N ALA A 29 -3.85 6.89 -10.27
CA ALA A 29 -4.53 7.71 -11.27
C ALA A 29 -4.42 7.09 -12.68
N PRO A 30 -5.32 7.43 -13.62
CA PRO A 30 -5.15 7.05 -15.02
C PRO A 30 -3.77 7.47 -15.56
N GLY A 31 -3.09 6.58 -16.31
CA GLY A 31 -1.82 6.90 -16.97
C GLY A 31 -0.56 6.65 -16.13
N VAL A 32 -0.65 5.87 -15.05
CA VAL A 32 0.54 5.31 -14.36
C VAL A 32 1.44 4.57 -15.37
N LYS A 33 2.76 4.68 -15.18
CA LYS A 33 3.80 4.08 -16.04
C LYS A 33 4.74 3.20 -15.22
N GLY A 34 5.57 2.43 -15.89
CA GLY A 34 6.59 1.60 -15.24
C GLY A 34 6.00 0.38 -14.55
N PHE A 35 6.65 -0.10 -13.50
CA PHE A 35 6.23 -1.30 -12.77
C PHE A 35 4.82 -1.17 -12.19
N ASP A 36 4.49 0.01 -11.65
CA ASP A 36 3.17 0.28 -11.08
C ASP A 36 2.03 0.13 -12.09
N ALA A 37 2.29 0.30 -13.39
CA ALA A 37 1.28 0.10 -14.44
C ALA A 37 0.93 -1.40 -14.64
N ALA A 38 1.78 -2.32 -14.18
CA ALA A 38 1.55 -3.76 -14.22
C ALA A 38 0.81 -4.26 -12.96
N LEU A 39 0.61 -3.42 -11.95
CA LEU A 39 -0.08 -3.77 -10.72
C LEU A 39 -1.57 -3.45 -10.82
N PRO A 40 -2.45 -4.23 -10.18
CA PRO A 40 -3.86 -3.89 -10.14
C PRO A 40 -4.08 -2.58 -9.37
N PRO A 41 -5.16 -1.83 -9.66
CA PRO A 41 -5.52 -0.67 -8.86
C PRO A 41 -5.69 -1.03 -7.38
N LEU A 42 -4.91 -0.38 -6.52
CA LEU A 42 -5.04 -0.50 -5.07
C LEU A 42 -6.15 0.41 -4.57
N LEU A 43 -7.04 -0.15 -3.75
CA LEU A 43 -7.96 0.64 -2.96
C LEU A 43 -7.31 0.93 -1.61
N VAL A 44 -7.32 2.18 -1.17
CA VAL A 44 -6.64 2.63 0.04
C VAL A 44 -7.53 3.55 0.87
N ARG A 45 -7.30 3.57 2.18
CA ARG A 45 -7.93 4.52 3.10
C ARG A 45 -7.12 4.72 4.39
N PRO A 46 -7.27 5.85 5.09
CA PRO A 46 -6.83 5.97 6.48
C PRO A 46 -7.60 4.98 7.38
N ALA A 47 -6.93 4.37 8.36
CA ALA A 47 -7.56 3.43 9.30
C ALA A 47 -7.47 3.87 10.78
N GLY A 48 -6.77 4.98 11.04
CA GLY A 48 -6.51 5.53 12.38
C GLY A 48 -5.32 6.48 12.33
N ALA A 49 -4.97 7.10 13.45
CA ALA A 49 -3.82 8.01 13.52
C ALA A 49 -2.53 7.27 13.14
N GLY A 50 -1.86 7.70 12.06
CA GLY A 50 -0.65 7.04 11.56
C GLY A 50 -0.88 5.63 11.01
N MET A 51 -2.14 5.24 10.77
CA MET A 51 -2.50 3.94 10.21
C MET A 51 -3.19 4.08 8.85
N ALA A 52 -2.93 3.12 7.98
CA ALA A 52 -3.53 3.02 6.65
C ALA A 52 -3.96 1.58 6.37
N GLU A 53 -4.94 1.44 5.49
CA GLU A 53 -5.34 0.17 4.93
C GLU A 53 -5.25 0.21 3.40
N ALA A 54 -4.85 -0.92 2.82
CA ALA A 54 -4.96 -1.20 1.40
C ALA A 54 -5.77 -2.48 1.17
N ARG A 55 -6.59 -2.46 0.14
CA ARG A 55 -7.33 -3.61 -0.38
C ARG A 55 -6.84 -3.87 -1.80
N ILE A 56 -6.37 -5.09 -2.01
CA ILE A 56 -5.81 -5.57 -3.28
C ILE A 56 -6.74 -6.63 -3.83
N GLU A 57 -7.37 -6.34 -4.96
CA GLU A 57 -8.12 -7.33 -5.72
C GLU A 57 -7.15 -8.27 -6.43
N LEU A 58 -7.39 -9.57 -6.30
CA LEU A 58 -6.50 -10.62 -6.78
C LEU A 58 -7.04 -11.25 -8.07
N GLY A 59 -6.15 -11.88 -8.82
CA GLY A 59 -6.51 -12.61 -10.04
C GLY A 59 -5.40 -13.56 -10.46
N VAL A 60 -5.56 -14.23 -11.60
CA VAL A 60 -4.56 -15.21 -12.10
C VAL A 60 -3.15 -14.61 -12.21
N HIS A 61 -3.03 -13.32 -12.52
CA HIS A 61 -1.76 -12.60 -12.60
C HIS A 61 -0.96 -12.55 -11.29
N SER A 62 -1.62 -12.81 -10.14
CA SER A 62 -0.99 -12.82 -8.81
C SER A 62 -0.51 -14.21 -8.36
N MET A 63 -0.77 -15.25 -9.16
CA MET A 63 -0.51 -16.65 -8.82
C MET A 63 0.87 -17.12 -9.28
N ASN A 64 1.45 -18.06 -8.53
CA ASN A 64 2.59 -18.87 -8.93
C ASN A 64 2.13 -20.11 -9.72
N SER A 65 3.10 -20.88 -10.23
CA SER A 65 2.83 -22.10 -11.01
C SER A 65 2.13 -23.22 -10.23
N ALA A 66 2.10 -23.14 -8.90
CA ALA A 66 1.41 -24.09 -8.02
C ALA A 66 0.00 -23.64 -7.63
N GLY A 67 -0.49 -22.50 -8.16
CA GLY A 67 -1.83 -21.99 -7.88
C GLY A 67 -1.98 -21.20 -6.58
N TRP A 68 -0.88 -20.76 -5.98
CA TRP A 68 -0.87 -19.93 -4.76
C TRP A 68 -0.38 -18.52 -5.07
N LEU A 69 -0.65 -17.55 -4.19
CA LEU A 69 -0.04 -16.21 -4.29
C LEU A 69 1.47 -16.28 -4.43
N HIS A 70 1.99 -15.67 -5.50
CA HIS A 70 3.42 -15.64 -5.76
C HIS A 70 4.13 -14.78 -4.71
N GLY A 71 5.18 -15.32 -4.08
CA GLY A 71 5.92 -14.60 -3.03
C GLY A 71 6.46 -13.24 -3.50
N GLY A 72 6.95 -13.18 -4.74
CA GLY A 72 7.37 -11.91 -5.36
C GLY A 72 6.22 -10.91 -5.55
N TYR A 73 5.01 -11.37 -5.87
CA TYR A 73 3.84 -10.49 -6.00
C TYR A 73 3.44 -9.94 -4.63
N LEU A 74 3.39 -10.79 -3.60
CA LEU A 74 3.13 -10.38 -2.23
C LEU A 74 4.17 -9.37 -1.72
N ALA A 75 5.45 -9.59 -2.01
CA ALA A 75 6.51 -8.65 -1.65
C ALA A 75 6.37 -7.29 -2.36
N SER A 76 5.98 -7.28 -3.64
CA SER A 76 5.67 -6.04 -4.36
C SER A 76 4.47 -5.30 -3.77
N MET A 77 3.40 -6.02 -3.40
CA MET A 77 2.26 -5.42 -2.71
C MET A 77 2.67 -4.86 -1.33
N ALA A 78 3.56 -5.54 -0.61
CA ALA A 78 4.04 -5.09 0.69
C ALA A 78 4.86 -3.81 0.57
N GLU A 79 5.75 -3.75 -0.43
CA GLU A 79 6.58 -2.59 -0.71
C GLU A 79 5.73 -1.36 -1.07
N ILE A 80 4.82 -1.50 -2.03
CA ILE A 80 4.00 -0.37 -2.50
C ILE A 80 3.01 0.14 -1.44
N THR A 81 2.59 -0.71 -0.50
CA THR A 81 1.68 -0.29 0.58
C THR A 81 2.42 0.30 1.79
N LEU A 82 3.73 0.10 1.91
CA LEU A 82 4.52 0.49 3.09
C LEU A 82 4.47 2.01 3.35
N PHE A 83 4.43 2.83 2.29
CA PHE A 83 4.43 4.29 2.40
C PHE A 83 3.05 4.90 2.69
N LEU A 84 1.97 4.11 2.63
CA LEU A 84 0.60 4.62 2.72
C LEU A 84 0.30 5.43 3.99
N PRO A 85 0.79 5.06 5.20
CA PRO A 85 0.61 5.90 6.37
C PRO A 85 1.19 7.31 6.22
N LEU A 86 2.30 7.47 5.49
CA LEU A 86 2.85 8.80 5.24
C LEU A 86 2.00 9.56 4.24
N PHE A 87 1.61 8.89 3.16
CA PHE A 87 0.88 9.50 2.06
C PHE A 87 -0.53 9.94 2.48
N LEU A 88 -1.32 9.04 3.04
CA LEU A 88 -2.73 9.29 3.37
C LEU A 88 -2.91 10.28 4.53
N HIS A 89 -1.88 10.44 5.38
CA HIS A 89 -1.84 11.41 6.48
C HIS A 89 -1.10 12.71 6.11
N GLY A 90 -0.80 12.95 4.83
CA GLY A 90 -0.20 14.20 4.36
C GLY A 90 1.21 14.47 4.89
N ARG A 91 1.96 13.43 5.29
CA ARG A 91 3.33 13.52 5.83
C ARG A 91 4.40 13.60 4.74
N VAL A 92 4.03 13.36 3.49
CA VAL A 92 4.90 13.46 2.30
C VAL A 92 4.21 14.26 1.19
N SER A 93 5.02 14.86 0.31
CA SER A 93 4.53 15.52 -0.90
C SER A 93 4.25 14.49 -2.01
N SER A 94 3.82 14.94 -3.20
CA SER A 94 3.77 14.09 -4.40
C SER A 94 5.11 13.46 -4.81
N ALA A 95 6.25 13.97 -4.30
CA ALA A 95 7.52 13.28 -4.50
C ALA A 95 7.55 11.93 -3.75
N GLY A 96 6.71 11.76 -2.72
CA GLY A 96 6.57 10.54 -1.96
C GLY A 96 7.73 10.26 -1.02
N ALA A 97 8.05 8.98 -0.86
CA ALA A 97 9.16 8.48 -0.09
C ALA A 97 9.85 7.34 -0.86
N MET A 98 11.12 7.11 -0.57
CA MET A 98 11.87 5.99 -1.11
C MET A 98 12.06 4.92 -0.05
N THR A 99 11.77 3.68 -0.40
CA THR A 99 12.13 2.51 0.42
C THR A 99 13.64 2.40 0.51
N VAL A 100 14.17 2.39 1.73
CA VAL A 100 15.61 2.24 2.02
C VAL A 100 15.93 0.78 2.31
N ASP A 101 15.09 0.16 3.12
CA ASP A 101 15.09 -1.26 3.40
C ASP A 101 13.66 -1.71 3.69
N PHE A 102 13.39 -2.98 3.47
CA PHE A 102 12.23 -3.64 4.04
C PHE A 102 12.51 -5.13 4.18
N SER A 103 11.89 -5.74 5.18
CA SER A 103 11.94 -7.15 5.47
C SER A 103 10.53 -7.73 5.36
N VAL A 104 10.44 -8.94 4.82
CA VAL A 104 9.18 -9.65 4.58
C VAL A 104 9.25 -11.03 5.19
N GLN A 105 8.18 -11.42 5.87
CA GLN A 105 7.96 -12.74 6.44
C GLN A 105 6.70 -13.34 5.81
N PHE A 106 6.87 -14.46 5.11
CA PHE A 106 5.77 -15.23 4.54
C PHE A 106 5.26 -16.21 5.59
N LEU A 107 4.02 -16.03 6.03
CA LEU A 107 3.47 -16.76 7.18
C LEU A 107 2.60 -17.93 6.75
N THR A 108 1.77 -17.75 5.73
CA THR A 108 0.83 -18.76 5.23
C THR A 108 0.56 -18.51 3.73
N GLY A 109 0.23 -19.56 2.99
CA GLY A 109 -0.20 -19.44 1.59
C GLY A 109 -1.55 -18.74 1.47
N GLY A 110 -1.80 -18.11 0.33
CA GLY A 110 -3.06 -17.44 0.02
C GLY A 110 -3.51 -17.69 -1.41
N GLY A 111 -4.80 -17.52 -1.68
CA GLY A 111 -5.43 -17.72 -2.99
C GLY A 111 -5.87 -16.40 -3.63
N ASN A 112 -6.63 -16.46 -4.71
CA ASN A 112 -7.15 -15.29 -5.43
C ASN A 112 -8.69 -15.13 -5.34
N ASP A 113 -9.37 -15.96 -4.53
CA ASP A 113 -10.82 -15.93 -4.38
C ASP A 113 -11.33 -14.76 -3.52
N VAL A 114 -10.48 -14.26 -2.62
CA VAL A 114 -10.81 -13.15 -1.71
C VAL A 114 -9.72 -12.06 -1.74
N PRO A 115 -10.07 -10.79 -1.54
CA PRO A 115 -9.09 -9.70 -1.56
C PRO A 115 -8.03 -9.85 -0.47
N LEU A 116 -6.82 -9.36 -0.75
CA LEU A 116 -5.78 -9.20 0.26
C LEU A 116 -5.96 -7.85 0.94
N ILE A 117 -6.04 -7.84 2.27
CA ILE A 117 -6.13 -6.62 3.07
C ILE A 117 -4.80 -6.38 3.78
N ALA A 118 -4.13 -5.28 3.45
CA ALA A 118 -2.93 -4.83 4.13
C ALA A 118 -3.27 -3.76 5.16
N SER A 119 -2.93 -3.99 6.42
CA SER A 119 -3.02 -2.98 7.50
C SER A 119 -1.61 -2.51 7.84
N ILE A 120 -1.37 -1.20 7.75
CA ILE A 120 -0.04 -0.60 7.88
C ILE A 120 -0.04 0.46 8.98
N GLU A 121 0.99 0.43 9.81
CA GLU A 121 1.20 1.33 10.94
C GLU A 121 2.53 2.08 10.77
N LEU A 122 2.49 3.41 10.89
CA LEU A 122 3.68 4.23 11.07
C LEU A 122 4.14 4.15 12.53
N LEU A 123 5.26 3.46 12.75
CA LEU A 123 5.83 3.25 14.08
C LEU A 123 6.54 4.50 14.60
N LYS A 124 7.31 5.15 13.72
CA LYS A 124 8.11 6.32 14.08
C LYS A 124 8.36 7.19 12.87
N GLU A 125 8.25 8.49 13.08
CA GLU A 125 8.73 9.51 12.16
C GLU A 125 9.88 10.26 12.82
N THR A 126 10.93 10.53 12.03
CA THR A 126 12.03 11.44 12.37
C THR A 126 12.14 12.49 11.26
N GLY A 127 13.23 13.29 11.25
CA GLY A 127 13.44 14.34 10.26
C GLY A 127 13.15 13.88 8.82
N ARG A 128 14.02 13.05 8.23
CA ARG A 128 13.85 12.54 6.86
C ARG A 128 13.49 11.05 6.79
N MET A 129 13.44 10.34 7.91
CA MET A 129 13.20 8.89 7.93
C MET A 129 11.87 8.57 8.60
N ALA A 130 11.22 7.52 8.12
CA ALA A 130 10.00 6.95 8.67
C ALA A 130 10.14 5.43 8.75
N PHE A 131 9.57 4.85 9.79
CA PHE A 131 9.61 3.41 10.06
C PHE A 131 8.19 2.91 10.11
N ALA A 132 7.86 1.92 9.28
CA ALA A 132 6.51 1.39 9.18
C ALA A 132 6.53 -0.14 9.22
N ARG A 133 5.42 -0.72 9.64
CA ARG A 133 5.16 -2.17 9.53
C ARG A 133 3.77 -2.42 9.03
N GLY A 134 3.55 -3.58 8.44
CA GLY A 134 2.23 -4.03 8.06
C GLY A 134 2.05 -5.52 8.17
N VAL A 135 0.79 -5.92 8.11
CA VAL A 135 0.35 -7.32 8.00
C VAL A 135 -0.67 -7.39 6.88
N MET A 136 -0.55 -8.41 6.04
CA MET A 136 -1.54 -8.73 5.03
C MET A 136 -2.36 -9.93 5.45
N THR A 137 -3.67 -9.84 5.26
CA THR A 137 -4.63 -10.87 5.65
C THR A 137 -5.62 -11.21 4.54
N GLN A 138 -6.09 -12.46 4.54
CA GLN A 138 -7.23 -12.93 3.78
C GLN A 138 -8.16 -13.66 4.75
N ASP A 139 -9.42 -13.22 4.85
CA ASP A 139 -10.44 -13.78 5.75
C ASP A 139 -9.95 -13.99 7.19
N GLY A 140 -9.19 -13.03 7.71
CA GLY A 140 -8.62 -13.07 9.07
C GLY A 140 -7.33 -13.90 9.21
N ASN A 141 -6.93 -14.67 8.19
CA ASN A 141 -5.66 -15.39 8.19
C ASN A 141 -4.50 -14.47 7.82
N ARG A 142 -3.40 -14.53 8.57
CA ARG A 142 -2.20 -13.74 8.29
C ARG A 142 -1.38 -14.41 7.19
N ILE A 143 -1.27 -13.76 6.05
CA ILE A 143 -0.53 -14.25 4.88
C ILE A 143 0.93 -13.81 4.94
N LEU A 144 1.14 -12.54 5.30
CA LEU A 144 2.44 -11.88 5.23
C LEU A 144 2.57 -10.84 6.34
N ALA A 145 3.76 -10.74 6.94
CA ALA A 145 4.15 -9.61 7.78
C ALA A 145 5.36 -8.92 7.18
N TYR A 146 5.44 -7.60 7.33
CA TYR A 146 6.53 -6.81 6.77
C TYR A 146 6.81 -5.56 7.58
N SER A 147 8.04 -5.07 7.48
CA SER A 147 8.46 -3.80 8.07
C SER A 147 9.58 -3.20 7.25
N GLY A 148 9.70 -1.88 7.26
CA GLY A 148 10.80 -1.23 6.56
C GLY A 148 10.98 0.22 6.93
N THR A 149 12.04 0.78 6.35
CA THR A 149 12.42 2.17 6.52
C THR A 149 12.22 2.92 5.21
N LEU A 150 11.58 4.08 5.31
CA LEU A 150 11.32 4.99 4.20
C LEU A 150 12.10 6.29 4.41
N ARG A 151 12.72 6.80 3.35
CA ARG A 151 13.27 8.15 3.28
C ARG A 151 12.25 9.07 2.63
N LYS A 152 11.73 10.04 3.38
CA LYS A 152 10.83 11.08 2.87
C LYS A 152 11.57 11.94 1.85
N LEU A 153 10.97 12.14 0.67
CA LEU A 153 11.48 13.09 -0.32
C LEU A 153 10.92 14.48 0.02
N SER A 154 11.80 15.36 0.49
CA SER A 154 11.45 16.74 0.79
C SER A 154 11.29 17.54 -0.51
N VAL A 155 10.45 18.58 -0.47
CA VAL A 155 10.67 19.75 -1.32
C VAL A 155 12.08 20.24 -1.00
N ALA A 156 12.94 20.40 -2.00
CA ALA A 156 14.15 21.19 -1.77
C ALA A 156 13.70 22.53 -1.20
N ALA A 157 14.24 22.90 -0.03
CA ALA A 157 13.95 24.20 0.59
C ALA A 157 14.34 25.33 -0.37
#